data_AF-G5AUG5-F1
#
_entry.id   AF-G5AUG5-F1
#
_cell.length_a   1.000
_cell.length_b   1.000
_cell.length_c   1.000
_cell.angle_alpha   90.00
_cell.angle_beta   90.00
_cell.angle_gamma   90.00
#
_symmetry.space_group_name_H-M   'P 1'
#
loop_
_entity.id
_entity.type
_entity.pdbx_description
1 polymer ?
#
loop_
_entity_poly.entity_id
_entity_poly.type
_entity_poly.pdbx_seq_one_letter_code
_entity_poly.pdbx_strand_id
1 'polypeptide(L)'
;MTDEDSDSVYPDYQTGEERELPVIQLCGLVEELSYGNSGLKRETEMFEKYYAKLETRDQQSLQISDAKISTAEFAQLRGRRKSRSRPGTDRVIGLTVDQKLELVKKELEDTKDEIRHVRANAERDLQYHEAILEEAEIRWAEIQKAVHEFERDILKTIPKKKGSILATQKVMKYIEDMNHQRDNMKDKLRLKNVSLQVQRKKMLLQLRQKEEVGEALHEVDFQQLNIENAQFLEMIEAKNQELIQLKLASGNTLQVLSTYKNKLHQAMEMYNNLDKEILLRNELLEKIQRETLQVEEDRAKAEALNKKLHKQMAEFRVPPVMMYVREKILNGDLEKTIKMWERKVEIAEMSLKGYRKVWNRMKTTNEQLQADFTSGK
;
A
#
# COMPACT_ATOMS: atom_id res chain seq x y z
N MET A 1 -24.35 100.93 -35.88
CA MET A 1 -25.02 100.54 -34.63
C MET A 1 -24.44 99.19 -34.23
N THR A 2 -23.71 98.99 -33.16
CA THR A 2 -22.98 99.83 -32.19
C THR A 2 -22.11 98.80 -31.44
N ASP A 3 -20.88 99.16 -31.09
CA ASP A 3 -19.94 98.30 -30.35
C ASP A 3 -20.48 97.85 -28.99
N GLU A 4 -20.17 96.61 -28.58
CA GLU A 4 -20.02 96.22 -27.16
C GLU A 4 -18.88 95.20 -27.02
N ASP A 5 -17.82 95.63 -26.32
CA ASP A 5 -16.78 94.82 -25.70
C ASP A 5 -17.34 94.06 -24.47
N SER A 6 -16.82 92.87 -24.17
CA SER A 6 -16.33 92.53 -22.81
C SER A 6 -15.81 91.08 -22.69
N ASP A 7 -14.50 91.03 -22.44
CA ASP A 7 -13.77 90.27 -21.42
C ASP A 7 -13.71 88.74 -21.34
N SER A 8 -12.46 88.31 -21.59
CA SER A 8 -11.74 87.16 -21.05
C SER A 8 -11.78 87.09 -19.53
N VAL A 9 -11.95 85.87 -18.97
CA VAL A 9 -11.39 85.49 -17.66
C VAL A 9 -10.99 84.00 -17.68
N TYR A 10 -9.68 83.73 -17.58
CA TYR A 10 -9.11 82.45 -17.17
C TYR A 10 -9.23 82.27 -15.65
N PRO A 11 -9.39 81.03 -15.15
CA PRO A 11 -8.88 80.69 -13.83
C PRO A 11 -7.80 79.60 -13.90
N ASP A 12 -6.61 80.01 -13.49
CA ASP A 12 -5.76 79.40 -12.45
C ASP A 12 -5.34 77.92 -12.59
N TYR A 13 -4.13 77.71 -13.12
CA TYR A 13 -3.37 76.47 -12.95
C TYR A 13 -2.62 76.50 -11.62
N GLN A 14 -3.12 75.74 -10.64
CA GLN A 14 -2.30 75.33 -9.50
C GLN A 14 -1.25 74.31 -9.96
N THR A 15 0.00 74.72 -9.72
CA THR A 15 1.25 73.97 -9.69
C THR A 15 1.09 72.56 -9.10
N GLY A 16 1.26 71.54 -9.94
CA GLY A 16 1.62 70.19 -9.52
C GLY A 16 3.14 70.07 -9.51
N GLU A 17 3.72 69.89 -8.32
CA GLU A 17 5.14 69.72 -8.07
C GLU A 17 5.76 68.60 -8.96
N GLU A 18 6.66 68.97 -9.87
CA GLU A 18 7.67 68.04 -10.39
C GLU A 18 8.59 67.66 -9.23
N ARG A 19 8.30 66.54 -8.57
CA ARG A 19 9.24 65.95 -7.61
C ARG A 19 10.46 65.43 -8.37
N GLU A 20 11.51 66.23 -8.44
CA GLU A 20 12.82 65.78 -8.88
C GLU A 20 13.27 64.58 -8.01
N LEU A 21 13.26 63.39 -8.60
CA LEU A 21 13.72 62.17 -7.94
C LEU A 21 15.23 62.32 -7.65
N PRO A 22 15.70 61.99 -6.44
CA PRO A 22 17.13 62.01 -6.10
C PRO A 22 17.95 61.24 -7.15
N VAL A 23 19.15 61.73 -7.50
CA VAL A 23 20.03 61.17 -8.56
C VAL A 23 20.20 59.65 -8.46
N ILE A 24 20.24 59.11 -7.24
CA ILE A 24 20.34 57.66 -6.97
C ILE A 24 19.12 56.89 -7.50
N GLN A 25 17.91 57.45 -7.38
CA GLN A 25 16.68 56.86 -7.89
C GLN A 25 16.61 56.95 -9.43
N LEU A 26 17.14 58.02 -10.03
CA LEU A 26 17.29 58.14 -11.48
C LEU A 26 18.29 57.14 -12.04
N CYS A 27 19.42 56.91 -11.37
CA CYS A 27 20.39 55.88 -11.76
C CYS A 27 19.76 54.47 -11.73
N GLY A 28 19.01 54.14 -10.67
CA GLY A 28 18.28 52.87 -10.59
C GLY A 28 17.27 52.69 -11.73
N LEU A 29 16.52 53.74 -12.07
CA LEU A 29 15.57 53.71 -13.18
C LEU A 29 16.26 53.53 -14.54
N VAL A 30 17.42 54.16 -14.75
CA VAL A 30 18.21 53.98 -15.98
C VAL A 30 18.76 52.57 -16.10
N GLU A 31 19.23 51.96 -15.00
CA GLU A 31 19.67 50.56 -15.00
C GLU A 31 18.51 49.59 -15.30
N GLU A 32 17.35 49.81 -14.69
CA GLU A 32 16.15 49.00 -14.92
C GLU A 32 15.65 49.12 -16.37
N LEU A 33 15.58 50.34 -16.90
CA LEU A 33 15.21 50.59 -18.30
C LEU A 33 16.25 50.05 -19.28
N SER A 34 17.54 50.13 -18.96
CA SER A 34 18.62 49.57 -19.77
C SER A 34 18.51 48.04 -19.84
N TYR A 35 18.22 47.40 -18.70
CA TYR A 35 17.99 45.95 -18.63
C TYR A 35 16.74 45.55 -19.44
N GLY A 36 15.63 46.28 -19.28
CA GLY A 36 14.40 46.09 -20.06
C GLY A 36 14.62 46.25 -21.56
N ASN A 37 15.32 47.31 -21.98
CA ASN A 37 15.68 47.55 -23.38
C ASN A 37 16.61 46.46 -23.93
N SER A 38 17.53 45.94 -23.12
CA SER A 38 18.38 44.80 -23.50
C SER A 38 17.54 43.53 -23.73
N GLY A 39 16.52 43.29 -22.90
CA GLY A 39 15.56 42.20 -23.09
C GLY A 39 14.77 42.34 -24.39
N LEU A 40 14.17 43.51 -24.62
CA LEU A 40 13.42 43.82 -25.83
C LEU A 40 14.28 43.74 -27.10
N LYS A 41 15.54 44.16 -27.03
CA LYS A 41 16.48 44.05 -28.15
C LYS A 41 16.74 42.60 -28.53
N ARG A 42 16.98 41.72 -27.56
CA ARG A 42 17.14 40.28 -27.82
C ARG A 42 15.86 39.67 -28.41
N GLU A 43 14.69 40.04 -27.89
CA GLU A 43 13.41 39.58 -28.42
C GLU A 43 13.23 40.05 -29.89
N THR A 44 13.60 41.29 -30.19
CA THR A 44 13.56 41.84 -31.56
C THR A 44 14.52 41.11 -32.49
N GLU A 45 15.75 40.85 -32.06
CA GLU A 45 16.75 40.07 -32.82
C GLU A 45 16.24 38.64 -33.10
N MET A 46 15.59 37.99 -32.14
CA MET A 46 14.99 36.66 -32.31
C MET A 46 13.83 36.71 -33.30
N PHE A 47 13.02 37.76 -33.28
CA PHE A 47 11.96 37.96 -34.27
C PHE A 47 12.49 38.25 -35.67
N GLU A 48 13.53 39.07 -35.80
CA GLU A 48 14.18 39.35 -37.09
C GLU A 48 14.79 38.07 -37.69
N LYS A 49 15.49 37.26 -36.89
CA LYS A 49 16.01 35.96 -37.32
C LYS A 49 14.89 35.01 -37.76
N TYR A 50 13.78 34.99 -37.02
CA TYR A 50 12.61 34.19 -37.39
C TYR A 50 11.97 34.65 -38.69
N TYR A 51 11.78 35.97 -38.85
CA TYR A 51 11.22 36.57 -40.06
C TYR A 51 12.11 36.29 -41.28
N ALA A 52 13.43 36.46 -41.17
CA ALA A 52 14.36 36.16 -42.25
C ALA A 52 14.35 34.65 -42.63
N LYS A 53 14.21 33.76 -41.64
CA LYS A 53 14.07 32.31 -41.86
C LYS A 53 12.70 31.92 -42.45
N LEU A 54 11.64 32.68 -42.18
CA LEU A 54 10.33 32.52 -42.81
C LEU A 54 10.31 33.02 -44.26
N GLU A 55 10.88 34.20 -44.53
CA GLU A 55 10.99 34.74 -45.89
C GLU A 55 11.80 33.82 -46.82
N THR A 56 12.87 33.19 -46.31
CA THR A 56 13.65 32.20 -47.06
C THR A 56 12.87 30.89 -47.31
N ARG A 57 12.01 30.47 -46.38
CA ARG A 57 11.11 29.32 -46.54
C ARG A 57 9.95 29.61 -47.49
N ASP A 58 9.42 30.83 -47.48
CA ASP A 58 8.37 31.29 -48.40
C ASP A 58 8.92 31.54 -49.82
N GLN A 59 10.17 31.97 -49.96
CA GLN A 59 10.84 32.05 -51.25
C GLN A 59 11.16 30.67 -51.85
N GLN A 60 11.55 29.69 -51.03
CA GLN A 60 11.69 28.30 -51.47
C GLN A 60 10.36 27.66 -51.84
N SER A 61 9.27 27.97 -51.12
CA SER A 61 7.93 27.44 -51.43
C SER A 61 7.34 28.05 -52.71
N LEU A 62 7.57 29.34 -52.97
CA LEU A 62 7.19 30.03 -54.20
C LEU A 62 7.92 29.48 -55.44
N GLN A 63 9.23 29.20 -55.33
CA GLN A 63 9.99 28.56 -56.41
C GLN A 63 9.51 27.13 -56.72
N ILE A 64 8.97 26.42 -55.72
CA ILE A 64 8.39 25.08 -55.91
C ILE A 64 6.98 25.15 -56.51
N SER A 65 6.20 26.21 -56.24
CA SER A 65 4.86 26.39 -56.82
C SER A 65 4.86 26.86 -58.27
N ASP A 66 5.82 27.71 -58.68
CA ASP A 66 5.92 28.15 -60.08
C ASP A 66 6.36 27.03 -61.03
N ALA A 67 7.06 26.00 -60.52
CA ALA A 67 7.43 24.83 -61.29
C ALA A 67 6.28 23.83 -61.54
N LYS A 68 5.08 24.03 -60.94
CA LYS A 68 3.96 23.06 -60.97
C LYS A 68 2.67 23.57 -61.61
N ILE A 69 2.62 24.81 -62.11
CA ILE A 69 1.44 25.30 -62.86
C ILE A 69 1.67 25.10 -64.36
N SER A 70 1.59 23.84 -64.78
CA SER A 70 1.49 23.43 -66.18
C SER A 70 0.03 23.59 -66.65
N THR A 71 -0.19 24.59 -67.51
CA THR A 71 -1.18 24.64 -68.60
C THR A 71 -2.33 23.60 -68.58
N ALA A 72 -3.39 23.82 -67.81
CA ALA A 72 -4.64 23.07 -68.04
C ALA A 72 -5.95 23.69 -67.52
N GLU A 73 -5.97 24.78 -66.74
CA GLU A 73 -7.23 25.28 -66.16
C GLU A 73 -7.37 26.81 -66.18
N PHE A 74 -6.95 27.44 -67.28
CA PHE A 74 -7.05 28.89 -67.49
C PHE A 74 -8.33 29.35 -68.21
N ALA A 75 -9.44 28.63 -68.04
CA ALA A 75 -10.68 28.91 -68.75
C ALA A 75 -11.92 28.73 -67.89
N GLN A 76 -12.00 29.43 -66.76
CA GLN A 76 -13.24 29.87 -66.15
C GLN A 76 -12.90 30.91 -65.07
N LEU A 77 -13.82 31.85 -64.83
CA LEU A 77 -13.71 33.00 -63.92
C LEU A 77 -13.18 34.31 -64.55
N ARG A 78 -13.85 34.77 -65.61
CA ARG A 78 -14.19 36.22 -65.69
C ARG A 78 -15.25 36.50 -64.62
N GLY A 79 -14.88 37.23 -63.57
CA GLY A 79 -15.81 37.51 -62.49
C GLY A 79 -15.34 38.60 -61.53
N ARG A 80 -15.42 39.85 -61.97
CA ARG A 80 -15.82 41.03 -61.18
C ARG A 80 -14.99 41.35 -59.91
N ARG A 81 -14.09 42.32 -60.07
CA ARG A 81 -13.60 43.18 -58.97
C ARG A 81 -14.77 43.69 -58.14
N LYS A 82 -14.79 43.40 -56.84
CA LYS A 82 -15.49 44.23 -55.86
C LYS A 82 -14.68 44.30 -54.57
N SER A 83 -14.25 45.52 -54.28
CA SER A 83 -13.62 45.94 -53.03
C SER A 83 -14.47 45.51 -51.84
N ARG A 84 -13.86 44.78 -50.90
CA ARG A 84 -14.41 44.62 -49.55
C ARG A 84 -13.41 45.19 -48.55
N SER A 85 -13.82 46.34 -48.04
CA SER A 85 -13.37 47.07 -46.85
C SER A 85 -12.50 46.29 -45.87
N ARG A 86 -11.30 46.81 -45.59
CA ARG A 86 -10.60 46.60 -44.32
C ARG A 86 -11.42 47.28 -43.21
N PRO A 87 -11.93 46.58 -42.18
CA PRO A 87 -12.19 47.21 -40.91
C PRO A 87 -10.88 47.27 -40.13
N GLY A 88 -10.63 48.43 -39.54
CA GLY A 88 -9.48 48.66 -38.67
C GLY A 88 -9.46 47.71 -37.50
N THR A 89 -8.30 47.13 -37.25
CA THR A 89 -7.53 47.36 -36.02
C THR A 89 -6.18 46.76 -36.32
N ASP A 90 -5.14 47.52 -36.01
CA ASP A 90 -3.75 47.07 -35.95
C ASP A 90 -3.61 46.09 -34.78
N ARG A 91 -4.32 44.96 -34.87
CA ARG A 91 -4.09 43.82 -33.98
C ARG A 91 -2.80 43.23 -34.49
N VAL A 92 -1.70 43.64 -33.87
CA VAL A 92 -0.47 42.86 -33.82
C VAL A 92 -0.92 41.45 -33.46
N ILE A 93 -0.95 40.55 -34.44
CA ILE A 93 -1.24 39.13 -34.22
C ILE A 93 0.01 38.63 -33.51
N GLY A 94 0.03 38.79 -32.19
CA GLY A 94 1.08 38.26 -31.35
C GLY A 94 1.12 36.75 -31.52
N LEU A 95 2.33 36.21 -31.68
CA LEU A 95 2.52 34.77 -31.65
C LEU A 95 1.91 34.22 -30.36
N THR A 96 1.18 33.13 -30.49
CA THR A 96 0.66 32.38 -29.35
C THR A 96 1.82 31.92 -28.46
N VAL A 97 1.56 31.72 -27.17
CA VAL A 97 2.60 31.27 -26.21
C VAL A 97 3.29 30.00 -26.69
N ASP A 98 2.53 29.08 -27.32
CA ASP A 98 3.06 27.85 -27.90
C ASP A 98 4.01 28.10 -29.08
N GLN A 99 3.66 29.03 -29.98
CA GLN A 99 4.53 29.43 -31.09
C GLN A 99 5.81 30.12 -30.61
N LYS A 100 5.70 30.95 -29.56
CA LYS A 100 6.88 31.57 -28.93
C LYS A 100 7.78 30.52 -28.28
N LEU A 101 7.19 29.54 -27.59
CA LEU A 101 7.92 28.44 -26.97
C LEU A 101 8.65 27.58 -28.00
N GLU A 102 7.99 27.28 -29.13
CA GLU A 102 8.61 26.55 -30.24
C GLU A 102 9.76 27.33 -30.88
N LEU A 103 9.60 28.64 -31.05
CA LEU A 103 10.66 29.51 -31.55
C LEU A 103 11.87 29.53 -30.60
N VAL A 104 11.62 29.70 -29.30
CA VAL A 104 12.68 29.69 -28.29
C VAL A 104 13.40 28.35 -28.26
N LYS A 105 12.69 27.23 -28.37
CA LYS A 105 13.30 25.89 -28.45
C LYS A 105 14.17 25.74 -29.69
N LYS A 106 13.70 26.20 -30.84
CA LYS A 106 14.45 26.13 -32.10
C LYS A 106 15.73 26.98 -32.04
N GLU A 107 15.63 28.23 -31.60
CA GLU A 107 16.80 29.11 -31.46
C GLU A 107 17.76 28.60 -30.36
N LEU A 108 17.25 27.95 -29.30
CA LEU A 108 18.10 27.26 -28.33
C LEU A 108 18.89 26.11 -28.97
N GLU A 109 18.28 25.34 -29.87
CA GLU A 109 18.99 24.26 -30.56
C GLU A 109 19.97 24.80 -31.60
N ASP A 110 19.57 25.80 -32.39
CA ASP A 110 20.44 26.48 -33.36
C ASP A 110 21.68 27.08 -32.66
N THR A 111 21.50 27.75 -31.51
CA THR A 111 22.63 28.31 -30.74
C THR A 111 23.52 27.23 -30.13
N LYS A 112 22.97 26.08 -29.70
CA LYS A 112 23.80 24.94 -29.29
C LYS A 112 24.63 24.41 -30.46
N ASP A 113 24.06 24.31 -31.65
CA ASP A 113 24.77 23.88 -32.86
C ASP A 113 25.88 24.85 -33.24
N GLU A 114 25.60 26.16 -33.19
CA GLU A 114 26.62 27.20 -33.40
C GLU A 114 27.76 27.07 -32.37
N ILE A 115 27.45 26.88 -31.08
CA ILE A 115 28.46 26.66 -30.03
C ILE A 115 29.28 25.40 -30.31
N ARG A 116 28.64 24.28 -30.70
CA ARG A 116 29.32 23.04 -31.07
C ARG A 116 30.29 23.26 -32.22
N HIS A 117 29.85 23.96 -33.27
CA HIS A 117 30.67 24.25 -34.44
C HIS A 117 31.84 25.18 -34.12
N VAL A 118 31.61 26.27 -33.36
CA VAL A 118 32.67 27.19 -32.94
C VAL A 118 33.70 26.49 -32.07
N ARG A 119 33.27 25.61 -31.14
CA ARG A 119 34.20 24.81 -30.34
C ARG A 119 35.05 23.87 -31.20
N ALA A 120 34.44 23.15 -32.13
CA ALA A 120 35.16 22.25 -33.04
C ALA A 120 36.15 23.00 -33.94
N ASN A 121 35.82 24.23 -34.36
CA ASN A 121 36.76 25.11 -35.09
C ASN A 121 37.93 25.52 -34.19
N ALA A 122 37.63 26.07 -33.01
CA ALA A 122 38.66 26.53 -32.08
C ALA A 122 39.62 25.42 -31.66
N GLU A 123 39.12 24.19 -31.46
CA GLU A 123 39.94 23.02 -31.13
C GLU A 123 40.86 22.64 -32.30
N ARG A 124 40.37 22.66 -33.55
CA ARG A 124 41.22 22.46 -34.73
C ARG A 124 42.30 23.51 -34.87
N ASP A 125 41.96 24.78 -34.66
CA ASP A 125 42.91 25.89 -34.77
C ASP A 125 43.97 25.81 -33.65
N LEU A 126 43.55 25.45 -32.43
CA LEU A 126 44.45 25.22 -31.30
C LEU A 126 45.43 24.07 -31.60
N GLN A 127 44.93 22.92 -32.06
CA GLN A 127 45.79 21.79 -32.47
C GLN A 127 46.75 22.17 -33.60
N TYR A 128 46.32 23.00 -34.54
CA TYR A 128 47.17 23.49 -35.62
C TYR A 128 48.31 24.39 -35.10
N HIS A 129 47.99 25.33 -34.21
CA HIS A 129 48.99 26.20 -33.60
C HIS A 129 49.95 25.44 -32.68
N GLU A 130 49.46 24.46 -31.91
CA GLU A 130 50.30 23.55 -31.12
C GLU A 130 51.29 22.80 -32.00
N ALA A 131 50.83 22.23 -33.12
CA ALA A 131 51.71 21.54 -34.06
C ALA A 131 52.81 22.45 -34.65
N ILE A 132 52.48 23.72 -34.93
CA ILE A 132 53.47 24.72 -35.39
C ILE A 132 54.50 25.01 -34.29
N LEU A 133 54.05 25.19 -33.05
CA LEU A 133 54.94 25.46 -31.92
C LEU A 133 55.90 24.29 -31.67
N GLU A 134 55.38 23.06 -31.63
CA GLU A 134 56.21 21.86 -31.48
C GLU A 134 57.24 21.72 -32.62
N GLU A 135 56.84 21.98 -33.87
CA GLU A 135 57.76 21.96 -35.01
C GLU A 135 58.86 23.03 -34.87
N ALA A 136 58.50 24.24 -34.45
CA ALA A 136 59.43 25.33 -34.25
C ALA A 136 60.43 25.03 -33.11
N GLU A 137 59.98 24.43 -32.01
CA GLU A 137 60.83 24.01 -30.91
C GLU A 137 61.83 22.92 -31.33
N ILE A 138 61.37 21.91 -32.07
CA ILE A 138 62.23 20.85 -32.62
C ILE A 138 63.28 21.47 -33.54
N ARG A 139 62.87 22.31 -34.50
CA ARG A 139 63.80 23.00 -35.42
C ARG A 139 64.80 23.87 -34.67
N TRP A 140 64.36 24.60 -33.65
CA TRP A 140 65.24 25.44 -32.84
C TRP A 140 66.31 24.59 -32.15
N ALA A 141 65.92 23.48 -31.53
CA ALA A 141 66.86 22.55 -30.89
C ALA A 141 67.85 21.94 -31.90
N GLU A 142 67.39 21.57 -33.10
CA GLU A 142 68.24 21.05 -34.18
C GLU A 142 69.23 22.10 -34.69
N ILE A 143 68.79 23.35 -34.90
CA ILE A 143 69.66 24.46 -35.33
C ILE A 143 70.70 24.74 -34.25
N GLN A 144 70.30 24.83 -32.99
CA GLN A 144 71.23 25.01 -31.87
C GLN A 144 72.27 23.91 -31.88
N LYS A 145 71.86 22.65 -31.95
CA LYS A 145 72.79 21.52 -32.02
C LYS A 145 73.74 21.63 -33.22
N ALA A 146 73.22 21.94 -34.41
CA ALA A 146 74.03 22.09 -35.63
C ALA A 146 75.06 23.23 -35.52
N VAL A 147 74.70 24.36 -34.90
CA VAL A 147 75.62 25.47 -34.62
C VAL A 147 76.73 25.01 -33.68
N HIS A 148 76.39 24.37 -32.55
CA HIS A 148 77.38 23.88 -31.59
C HIS A 148 78.33 22.84 -32.20
N GLU A 149 77.80 21.92 -33.01
CA GLU A 149 78.59 20.91 -33.71
C GLU A 149 79.51 21.54 -34.77
N PHE A 150 79.02 22.52 -35.53
CA PHE A 150 79.83 23.25 -36.50
C PHE A 150 80.95 24.04 -35.82
N GLU A 151 80.66 24.75 -34.73
CA GLU A 151 81.68 25.45 -33.94
C GLU A 151 82.75 24.50 -33.42
N ARG A 152 82.34 23.34 -32.90
CA ARG A 152 83.24 22.31 -32.36
C ARG A 152 84.11 21.69 -33.45
N ASP A 153 83.50 21.24 -34.54
CA ASP A 153 84.16 20.36 -35.51
C ASP A 153 84.90 21.15 -36.60
N ILE A 154 84.39 22.34 -36.95
CA ILE A 154 84.98 23.22 -37.97
C ILE A 154 85.79 24.35 -37.32
N LEU A 155 85.16 25.25 -36.55
CA LEU A 155 85.82 26.49 -36.11
C LEU A 155 86.94 26.25 -35.10
N LYS A 156 86.78 25.32 -34.14
CA LYS A 156 87.82 25.00 -33.15
C LYS A 156 88.94 24.13 -33.71
N THR A 157 88.69 23.37 -34.77
CA THR A 157 89.64 22.39 -35.32
C THR A 157 90.48 22.93 -36.49
N ILE A 158 90.23 24.15 -36.96
CA ILE A 158 91.00 24.79 -38.04
C ILE A 158 92.00 25.79 -37.42
N PRO A 159 93.32 25.52 -37.48
CA PRO A 159 94.32 26.41 -36.92
C PRO A 159 94.51 27.68 -37.77
N LYS A 160 94.54 28.86 -37.13
CA LYS A 160 94.61 30.19 -37.77
C LYS A 160 95.81 30.43 -38.71
N LYS A 161 96.84 29.56 -38.71
CA LYS A 161 98.12 29.77 -39.44
C LYS A 161 98.37 28.84 -40.65
N LYS A 162 97.51 27.84 -40.93
CA LYS A 162 97.66 26.95 -42.10
C LYS A 162 96.37 26.98 -42.92
N GLY A 163 96.41 27.75 -43.99
CA GLY A 163 95.25 28.34 -44.66
C GLY A 163 94.44 27.41 -45.58
N SER A 164 93.28 27.96 -45.95
CA SER A 164 92.39 27.68 -47.08
C SER A 164 92.08 26.22 -47.44
N ILE A 165 93.04 25.41 -47.91
CA ILE A 165 92.74 24.11 -48.53
C ILE A 165 92.22 23.10 -47.51
N LEU A 166 92.87 22.98 -46.35
CA LEU A 166 92.42 22.08 -45.28
C LEU A 166 91.07 22.53 -44.68
N ALA A 167 90.86 23.85 -44.60
CA ALA A 167 89.59 24.41 -44.16
C ALA A 167 88.46 24.07 -45.14
N THR A 168 88.68 24.27 -46.44
CA THR A 168 87.72 23.91 -47.50
C THR A 168 87.41 22.42 -47.50
N GLN A 169 88.41 21.54 -47.38
CA GLN A 169 88.20 20.08 -47.33
C GLN A 169 87.35 19.65 -46.12
N LYS A 170 87.60 20.22 -44.94
CA LYS A 170 86.78 19.93 -43.74
C LYS A 170 85.34 20.43 -43.88
N VAL A 171 85.15 21.63 -44.43
CA VAL A 171 83.81 22.17 -44.68
C VAL A 171 83.07 21.33 -45.72
N MET A 172 83.72 20.90 -46.80
CA MET A 172 83.10 20.01 -47.80
C MET A 172 82.70 18.68 -47.18
N LYS A 173 83.59 18.04 -46.41
CA LYS A 173 83.27 16.80 -45.71
C LYS A 173 82.09 16.96 -44.74
N TYR A 174 82.05 18.06 -43.98
CA TYR A 174 80.91 18.36 -43.11
C TYR A 174 79.60 18.49 -43.89
N ILE A 175 79.61 19.19 -45.04
CA ILE A 175 78.42 19.32 -45.89
C ILE A 175 77.98 17.95 -46.42
N GLU A 176 78.91 17.10 -46.86
CA GLU A 176 78.63 15.73 -47.31
C GLU A 176 78.04 14.88 -46.19
N ASP A 177 78.65 14.89 -45.00
CA ASP A 177 78.17 14.16 -43.83
C ASP A 177 76.77 14.64 -43.41
N MET A 178 76.51 15.95 -43.43
CA MET A 178 75.18 16.53 -43.14
C MET A 178 74.13 16.15 -44.18
N ASN A 179 74.50 16.10 -45.47
CA ASN A 179 73.60 15.63 -46.52
C ASN A 179 73.24 14.16 -46.33
N HIS A 180 74.22 13.31 -46.00
CA HIS A 180 73.96 11.90 -45.67
C HIS A 180 73.06 11.74 -44.44
N GLN A 181 73.26 12.53 -43.39
CA GLN A 181 72.36 12.53 -42.23
C GLN A 181 70.93 12.95 -42.58
N ARG A 182 70.76 13.99 -43.41
CA ARG A 182 69.46 14.43 -43.91
C ARG A 182 68.76 13.35 -44.74
N ASP A 183 69.48 12.66 -45.62
CA ASP A 183 68.91 11.56 -46.43
C ASP A 183 68.49 10.38 -45.53
N ASN A 184 69.31 10.01 -44.55
CA ASN A 184 68.94 8.99 -43.57
C ASN A 184 67.69 9.38 -42.77
N MET A 185 67.56 10.65 -42.38
CA MET A 185 66.37 11.14 -41.68
C MET A 185 65.13 11.11 -42.58
N LYS A 186 65.27 11.52 -43.84
CA LYS A 186 64.20 11.48 -44.84
C LYS A 186 63.65 10.06 -45.01
N ASP A 187 64.52 9.05 -45.09
CA ASP A 187 64.08 7.65 -45.22
C ASP A 187 63.43 7.12 -43.94
N LYS A 188 63.92 7.50 -42.75
CA LYS A 188 63.25 7.20 -41.47
C LYS A 188 61.84 7.82 -41.40
N LEU A 189 61.71 9.09 -41.79
CA LEU A 189 60.42 9.78 -41.81
C LEU A 189 59.45 9.16 -42.81
N ARG A 190 59.94 8.74 -43.99
CA ARG A 190 59.13 8.01 -44.98
C ARG A 190 58.58 6.70 -44.44
N LEU A 191 59.42 5.89 -43.80
CA LEU A 191 58.99 4.63 -43.17
C LEU A 191 57.96 4.88 -42.06
N LYS A 192 58.17 5.90 -41.21
CA LYS A 192 57.22 6.28 -40.17
C LYS A 192 55.89 6.76 -40.75
N ASN A 193 55.92 7.53 -41.84
CA ASN A 193 54.71 7.99 -42.53
C ASN A 193 53.88 6.80 -43.06
N VAL A 194 54.51 5.85 -43.74
CA VAL A 194 53.84 4.63 -44.23
C VAL A 194 53.24 3.82 -43.07
N SER A 195 53.98 3.66 -41.97
CA SER A 195 53.48 2.97 -40.76
C SER A 195 52.23 3.66 -40.17
N LEU A 196 52.27 4.99 -40.02
CA LEU A 196 51.14 5.77 -39.54
C LEU A 196 49.94 5.71 -40.49
N GLN A 197 50.16 5.70 -41.81
CA GLN A 197 49.09 5.52 -42.80
C GLN A 197 48.38 4.16 -42.63
N VAL A 198 49.14 3.08 -42.40
CA VAL A 198 48.57 1.75 -42.14
C VAL A 198 47.79 1.74 -40.83
N GLN A 199 48.32 2.35 -39.76
CA GLN A 199 47.62 2.45 -38.47
C GLN A 199 46.33 3.26 -38.58
N ARG A 200 46.34 4.39 -39.31
CA ARG A 200 45.15 5.19 -39.61
C ARG A 200 44.10 4.36 -40.35
N LYS A 201 44.49 3.61 -41.39
CA LYS A 201 43.56 2.73 -42.12
C LYS A 201 42.94 1.67 -41.21
N LYS A 202 43.74 1.05 -40.33
CA LYS A 202 43.25 0.07 -39.34
C LYS A 202 42.24 0.70 -38.37
N MET A 203 42.55 1.88 -37.83
CA MET A 203 41.66 2.61 -36.91
C MET A 203 40.34 2.98 -37.58
N LEU A 204 40.38 3.48 -38.83
CA LEU A 204 39.17 3.79 -39.59
C LEU A 204 38.32 2.55 -39.88
N LEU A 205 38.94 1.40 -40.15
CA LEU A 205 38.22 0.14 -40.34
C LEU A 205 37.55 -0.32 -39.04
N GLN A 206 38.25 -0.21 -37.90
CA GLN A 206 37.68 -0.54 -36.59
C GLN A 206 36.52 0.40 -36.23
N LEU A 207 36.65 1.69 -36.55
CA LEU A 207 35.57 2.65 -36.38
C LEU A 207 34.36 2.24 -37.21
N ARG A 208 34.55 1.92 -38.50
CA ARG A 208 33.46 1.46 -39.36
C ARG A 208 32.80 0.18 -38.84
N GLN A 209 33.58 -0.81 -38.39
CA GLN A 209 33.01 -2.03 -37.80
C GLN A 209 32.20 -1.74 -36.54
N LYS A 210 32.65 -0.78 -35.71
CA LYS A 210 31.91 -0.35 -34.52
C LYS A 210 30.64 0.42 -34.90
N GLU A 211 30.69 1.23 -35.94
CA GLU A 211 29.54 1.94 -36.51
C GLU A 211 28.53 0.96 -37.11
N GLU A 212 28.94 -0.04 -37.90
CA GLU A 212 28.07 -1.07 -38.47
C GLU A 212 27.42 -1.95 -37.38
N VAL A 213 28.15 -2.25 -36.29
CA VAL A 213 27.57 -2.94 -35.11
C VAL A 213 26.61 -2.02 -34.33
N GLY A 214 26.85 -0.71 -34.32
CA GLY A 214 25.93 0.29 -33.79
C GLY A 214 24.70 0.51 -34.70
N GLU A 215 24.85 0.35 -36.01
CA GLU A 215 23.77 0.44 -37.00
C GLU A 215 22.85 -0.78 -36.95
N ALA A 216 23.32 -1.91 -36.42
CA ALA A 216 22.47 -3.06 -36.09
C ALA A 216 21.59 -2.84 -34.84
N LEU A 217 21.88 -1.81 -34.03
CA LEU A 217 21.18 -1.52 -32.79
C LEU A 217 20.68 -0.08 -32.85
N HIS A 218 19.54 0.12 -33.52
CA HIS A 218 19.03 1.46 -33.74
C HIS A 218 18.63 2.09 -32.41
N GLU A 219 18.76 3.41 -32.31
CA GLU A 219 18.21 4.17 -31.17
C GLU A 219 16.70 3.87 -30.98
N VAL A 220 16.00 3.57 -32.09
CA VAL A 220 14.61 3.12 -32.09
C VAL A 220 14.43 1.77 -31.37
N ASP A 221 15.34 0.80 -31.54
CA ASP A 221 15.28 -0.49 -30.86
C ASP A 221 15.49 -0.33 -29.34
N PHE A 222 16.41 0.56 -28.95
CA PHE A 222 16.61 0.92 -27.55
C PHE A 222 15.39 1.63 -26.95
N GLN A 223 14.80 2.57 -27.69
CA GLN A 223 13.58 3.25 -27.28
C GLN A 223 12.42 2.26 -27.17
N GLN A 224 12.28 1.32 -28.10
CA GLN A 224 11.29 0.26 -28.05
C GLN A 224 11.48 -0.62 -26.81
N LEU A 225 12.70 -1.08 -26.55
CA LEU A 225 13.01 -1.88 -25.35
C LEU A 225 12.68 -1.12 -24.06
N ASN A 226 12.96 0.18 -24.01
CA ASN A 226 12.61 1.02 -22.88
C ASN A 226 11.10 1.14 -22.70
N ILE A 227 10.34 1.28 -23.79
CA ILE A 227 8.87 1.32 -23.76
C ILE A 227 8.32 -0.02 -23.28
N GLU A 228 8.79 -1.15 -23.83
CA GLU A 228 8.37 -2.48 -23.42
C GLU A 228 8.66 -2.74 -21.94
N ASN A 229 9.85 -2.36 -21.48
CA ASN A 229 10.22 -2.51 -20.07
C ASN A 229 9.36 -1.65 -19.15
N ALA A 230 9.05 -0.40 -19.54
CA ALA A 230 8.14 0.46 -18.80
C ALA A 230 6.72 -0.15 -18.74
N GLN A 231 6.21 -0.71 -19.84
CA GLN A 231 4.92 -1.39 -19.88
C GLN A 231 4.89 -2.64 -18.99
N PHE A 232 5.96 -3.43 -18.97
CA PHE A 232 6.05 -4.60 -18.08
C PHE A 232 6.08 -4.19 -16.61
N LEU A 233 6.80 -3.12 -16.26
CA LEU A 233 6.82 -2.59 -14.90
C LEU A 233 5.42 -2.11 -14.47
N GLU A 234 4.72 -1.37 -15.32
CA GLU A 234 3.35 -0.92 -15.05
C GLU A 234 2.40 -2.11 -14.87
N MET A 235 2.53 -3.15 -15.70
CA MET A 235 1.74 -4.36 -15.58
C MET A 235 2.02 -5.14 -14.29
N ILE A 236 3.29 -5.24 -13.89
CA ILE A 236 3.69 -5.85 -12.62
C ILE A 236 3.11 -5.06 -11.45
N GLU A 237 3.15 -3.73 -11.51
CA GLU A 237 2.62 -2.87 -10.46
C GLU A 237 1.10 -2.99 -10.35
N ALA A 238 0.37 -2.99 -11.47
CA ALA A 238 -1.07 -3.25 -11.51
C ALA A 238 -1.42 -4.62 -10.91
N LYS A 239 -0.68 -5.68 -11.27
CA LYS A 239 -0.89 -7.03 -10.72
C LYS A 239 -0.57 -7.10 -9.22
N ASN A 240 0.44 -6.37 -8.75
CA ASN A 240 0.75 -6.28 -7.33
C ASN A 240 -0.36 -5.55 -6.56
N GLN A 241 -0.94 -4.48 -7.12
CA GLN A 241 -2.09 -3.80 -6.51
C GLN A 241 -3.32 -4.71 -6.43
N GLU A 242 -3.65 -5.44 -7.51
CA GLU A 242 -4.71 -6.46 -7.50
C GLU A 242 -4.47 -7.52 -6.41
N LEU A 243 -3.23 -8.01 -6.29
CA LEU A 243 -2.85 -9.00 -5.27
C LEU A 243 -3.05 -8.46 -3.84
N ILE A 244 -2.68 -7.20 -3.59
CA ILE A 244 -2.89 -6.55 -2.29
C ILE A 244 -4.39 -6.45 -1.99
N GLN A 245 -5.21 -6.01 -2.94
CA GLN A 245 -6.65 -5.92 -2.76
C GLN A 245 -7.28 -7.29 -2.45
N LEU A 246 -6.89 -8.33 -3.18
CA LEU A 246 -7.36 -9.70 -2.94
C LEU A 246 -6.92 -10.22 -1.55
N LYS A 247 -5.70 -9.91 -1.12
CA LYS A 247 -5.23 -10.27 0.24
C LYS A 247 -6.06 -9.58 1.32
N LEU A 248 -6.37 -8.29 1.15
CA LEU A 248 -7.21 -7.55 2.09
C LEU A 248 -8.64 -8.12 2.13
N ALA A 249 -9.23 -8.39 0.96
CA ALA A 249 -10.55 -9.00 0.87
C ALA A 249 -10.60 -10.41 1.51
N SER A 250 -9.56 -11.22 1.28
CA SER A 250 -9.40 -12.54 1.92
C SER A 250 -9.27 -12.43 3.44
N GLY A 251 -8.45 -11.49 3.92
CA GLY A 251 -8.30 -11.21 5.37
C GLY A 251 -9.61 -10.77 6.01
N ASN A 252 -10.35 -9.86 5.38
CA ASN A 252 -11.67 -9.42 5.85
C ASN A 252 -12.67 -10.59 5.88
N THR A 253 -12.69 -11.42 4.84
CA THR A 253 -13.56 -12.60 4.77
C THR A 253 -13.23 -13.59 5.88
N LEU A 254 -11.94 -13.82 6.18
CA LEU A 254 -11.50 -14.66 7.29
C LEU A 254 -11.94 -14.09 8.65
N GLN A 255 -11.84 -12.77 8.83
CA GLN A 255 -12.32 -12.11 10.05
C GLN A 255 -13.82 -12.31 10.22
N VAL A 256 -14.61 -12.06 9.17
CA VAL A 256 -16.06 -12.29 9.19
C VAL A 256 -16.38 -13.77 9.49
N LEU A 257 -15.70 -14.71 8.82
CA LEU A 257 -15.87 -16.14 9.09
C LEU A 257 -15.56 -16.50 10.55
N SER A 258 -14.49 -15.95 11.12
CA SER A 258 -14.13 -16.14 12.52
C SER A 258 -15.22 -15.62 13.46
N THR A 259 -15.79 -14.44 13.18
CA THR A 259 -16.91 -13.92 13.98
C THR A 259 -18.14 -14.84 13.93
N TYR A 260 -18.51 -15.37 12.75
CA TYR A 260 -19.63 -16.30 12.63
C TYR A 260 -19.35 -17.64 13.30
N LYS A 261 -18.12 -18.15 13.20
CA LYS A 261 -17.69 -19.36 13.92
C LYS A 261 -17.83 -19.20 15.43
N ASN A 262 -17.43 -18.05 15.97
CA ASN A 262 -17.57 -17.75 17.40
C ASN A 262 -19.05 -17.63 17.82
N LYS A 263 -19.88 -16.96 17.02
CA LYS A 263 -21.33 -16.87 17.28
C LYS A 263 -22.00 -18.24 17.26
N LEU A 264 -21.63 -19.10 16.29
CA LEU A 264 -22.13 -20.47 16.22
C LEU A 264 -21.71 -21.28 17.45
N HIS A 265 -20.45 -21.15 17.87
CA HIS A 265 -19.95 -21.84 19.05
C HIS A 265 -20.71 -21.42 20.31
N GLN A 266 -20.93 -20.12 20.52
CA GLN A 266 -21.73 -19.60 21.63
C GLN A 266 -23.17 -20.13 21.59
N ALA A 267 -23.81 -20.13 20.41
CA ALA A 267 -25.16 -20.67 20.26
C ALA A 267 -25.22 -22.18 20.58
N MET A 268 -24.20 -22.94 20.17
CA MET A 268 -24.07 -24.36 20.48
C MET A 268 -23.89 -24.61 21.97
N GLU A 269 -23.07 -23.82 22.66
CA GLU A 269 -22.92 -23.88 24.12
C GLU A 269 -24.23 -23.55 24.85
N MET A 270 -24.94 -22.51 24.40
CA MET A 270 -26.26 -22.17 24.93
C MET A 270 -27.26 -23.30 24.73
N TYR A 271 -27.29 -23.91 23.53
CA TYR A 271 -28.13 -25.07 23.25
C TYR A 271 -27.82 -26.22 24.19
N ASN A 272 -26.54 -26.59 24.35
CA ASN A 272 -26.14 -27.67 25.25
C ASN A 272 -26.51 -27.38 26.72
N ASN A 273 -26.45 -26.12 27.14
CA ASN A 273 -26.86 -25.72 28.49
C ASN A 273 -28.38 -25.80 28.67
N LEU A 274 -29.14 -25.34 27.68
CA LEU A 274 -30.61 -25.45 27.68
C LEU A 274 -31.07 -26.90 27.67
N ASP A 275 -30.42 -27.76 26.88
CA ASP A 275 -30.73 -29.20 26.84
C ASP A 275 -30.54 -29.85 28.21
N LYS A 276 -29.41 -29.57 28.90
CA LYS A 276 -29.19 -29.97 30.29
C LYS A 276 -30.26 -29.43 31.23
N GLU A 277 -30.65 -28.16 31.07
CA GLU A 277 -31.68 -27.54 31.90
C GLU A 277 -33.06 -28.17 31.69
N ILE A 278 -33.39 -28.52 30.44
CA ILE A 278 -34.62 -29.25 30.09
C ILE A 278 -34.62 -30.64 30.75
N LEU A 279 -33.50 -31.38 30.67
CA LEU A 279 -33.37 -32.68 31.33
C LEU A 279 -33.59 -32.57 32.85
N LEU A 280 -32.92 -31.62 33.51
CA LEU A 280 -33.09 -31.38 34.94
C LEU A 280 -34.53 -30.99 35.31
N ARG A 281 -35.18 -30.14 34.49
CA ARG A 281 -36.59 -29.78 34.70
C ARG A 281 -37.52 -30.97 34.52
N ASN A 282 -37.27 -31.84 33.54
CA ASN A 282 -38.07 -33.04 33.33
C ASN A 282 -37.94 -34.02 34.50
N GLU A 283 -36.73 -34.24 35.01
CA GLU A 283 -36.50 -35.08 36.21
C GLU A 283 -37.24 -34.52 37.44
N LEU A 284 -37.20 -33.19 37.62
CA LEU A 284 -37.93 -32.53 38.71
C LEU A 284 -39.45 -32.66 38.53
N LEU A 285 -39.96 -32.47 37.32
CA LEU A 285 -41.38 -32.63 37.01
C LEU A 285 -41.85 -34.07 37.29
N GLU A 286 -41.06 -35.08 36.90
CA GLU A 286 -41.37 -36.48 37.17
C GLU A 286 -41.41 -36.76 38.68
N LYS A 287 -40.48 -36.18 39.45
CA LYS A 287 -40.48 -36.27 40.91
C LYS A 287 -41.73 -35.64 41.52
N ILE A 288 -42.10 -34.44 41.09
CA ILE A 288 -43.31 -33.74 41.55
C ILE A 288 -44.57 -34.54 41.18
N GLN A 289 -44.64 -35.13 39.98
CA GLN A 289 -45.75 -35.98 39.59
C GLN A 289 -45.89 -37.21 40.49
N ARG A 290 -44.77 -37.89 40.79
CA ARG A 290 -44.75 -39.01 41.74
C ARG A 290 -45.21 -38.59 43.15
N GLU A 291 -44.71 -37.45 43.65
CA GLU A 291 -45.14 -36.91 44.94
C GLU A 291 -46.63 -36.52 44.94
N THR A 292 -47.13 -35.95 43.84
CA THR A 292 -48.54 -35.57 43.70
C THR A 292 -49.45 -36.79 43.73
N LEU A 293 -49.11 -37.85 43.00
CA LEU A 293 -49.86 -39.13 43.04
C LEU A 293 -49.88 -39.72 44.45
N GLN A 294 -48.74 -39.72 45.14
CA GLN A 294 -48.65 -40.20 46.53
C GLN A 294 -49.55 -39.37 47.46
N VAL A 295 -49.53 -38.04 47.34
CA VAL A 295 -50.38 -37.15 48.14
C VAL A 295 -51.86 -37.36 47.83
N GLU A 296 -52.24 -37.59 46.57
CA GLU A 296 -53.61 -37.91 46.18
C GLU A 296 -54.09 -39.24 46.77
N GLU A 297 -53.26 -40.29 46.73
CA GLU A 297 -53.56 -41.56 47.37
C GLU A 297 -53.76 -41.41 48.88
N ASP A 298 -52.87 -40.69 49.55
CA ASP A 298 -52.92 -40.48 51.00
C ASP A 298 -54.13 -39.61 51.39
N ARG A 299 -54.45 -38.59 50.57
CA ARG A 299 -55.69 -37.82 50.68
C ARG A 299 -56.91 -38.72 50.53
N ALA A 300 -56.96 -39.61 49.54
CA ALA A 300 -58.09 -40.51 49.33
C ALA A 300 -58.28 -41.48 50.51
N LYS A 301 -57.18 -42.03 51.06
CA LYS A 301 -57.20 -42.86 52.28
C LYS A 301 -57.75 -42.07 53.47
N ALA A 302 -57.25 -40.85 53.68
CA ALA A 302 -57.70 -39.97 54.76
C ALA A 302 -59.18 -39.58 54.61
N GLU A 303 -59.64 -39.22 53.40
CA GLU A 303 -61.04 -38.92 53.12
C GLU A 303 -61.95 -40.14 53.34
N ALA A 304 -61.53 -41.34 52.92
CA ALA A 304 -62.28 -42.57 53.14
C ALA A 304 -62.42 -42.89 54.64
N LEU A 305 -61.34 -42.73 55.40
CA LEU A 305 -61.35 -42.88 56.86
C LEU A 305 -62.25 -41.82 57.51
N ASN A 306 -62.15 -40.56 57.08
CA ASN A 306 -62.95 -39.47 57.60
C ASN A 306 -64.46 -39.70 57.34
N LYS A 307 -64.82 -40.18 56.14
CA LYS A 307 -66.20 -40.59 55.81
C LYS A 307 -66.68 -41.74 56.69
N LYS A 308 -65.84 -42.74 56.99
CA LYS A 308 -66.19 -43.83 57.92
C LYS A 308 -66.44 -43.31 59.33
N LEU A 309 -65.57 -42.43 59.84
CA LEU A 309 -65.75 -41.81 61.17
C LEU A 309 -67.03 -40.97 61.23
N HIS A 310 -67.31 -40.15 60.20
CA HIS A 310 -68.56 -39.39 60.14
C HIS A 310 -69.80 -40.29 60.10
N LYS A 311 -69.76 -41.42 59.37
CA LYS A 311 -70.84 -42.42 59.39
C LYS A 311 -71.01 -43.02 60.77
N GLN A 312 -69.91 -43.44 61.41
CA GLN A 312 -69.93 -43.95 62.78
C GLN A 312 -70.50 -42.92 63.77
N MET A 313 -70.13 -41.64 63.63
CA MET A 313 -70.69 -40.57 64.45
C MET A 313 -72.18 -40.32 64.18
N ALA A 314 -72.65 -40.46 62.94
CA ALA A 314 -74.05 -40.30 62.58
C ALA A 314 -74.91 -41.50 63.03
N GLU A 315 -74.38 -42.72 62.94
CA GLU A 315 -75.01 -43.97 63.42
C GLU A 315 -74.98 -44.07 64.94
N PHE A 316 -73.98 -43.46 65.58
CA PHE A 316 -73.85 -43.43 67.04
C PHE A 316 -74.94 -42.57 67.67
N ARG A 317 -75.99 -43.26 68.12
CA ARG A 317 -76.98 -42.70 69.04
C ARG A 317 -76.51 -42.97 70.47
N VAL A 318 -76.33 -41.92 71.26
CA VAL A 318 -76.06 -42.04 72.70
C VAL A 318 -77.17 -42.89 73.32
N PRO A 319 -76.86 -44.10 73.85
CA PRO A 319 -77.87 -44.92 74.51
C PRO A 319 -78.44 -44.16 75.70
N PRO A 320 -79.76 -44.14 75.91
CA PRO A 320 -80.37 -43.49 77.06
C PRO A 320 -79.74 -44.03 78.36
N VAL A 321 -79.39 -43.14 79.30
CA VAL A 321 -78.69 -43.52 80.56
C VAL A 321 -79.40 -44.69 81.28
N MET A 322 -80.73 -44.74 81.21
CA MET A 322 -81.53 -45.81 81.79
C MET A 322 -81.34 -47.19 81.14
N MET A 323 -80.94 -47.27 79.86
CA MET A 323 -80.57 -48.55 79.22
C MET A 323 -79.24 -49.05 79.79
N TYR A 324 -78.25 -48.17 79.93
CA TYR A 324 -76.96 -48.53 80.55
C TYR A 324 -77.14 -48.95 82.02
N VAL A 325 -77.98 -48.23 82.79
CA VAL A 325 -78.28 -48.59 84.18
C VAL A 325 -78.98 -49.95 84.27
N ARG A 326 -79.94 -50.24 83.38
CA ARG A 326 -80.62 -51.55 83.34
C ARG A 326 -79.65 -52.68 82.99
N GLU A 327 -78.83 -52.52 81.96
CA GLU A 327 -77.79 -53.49 81.61
C GLU A 327 -76.77 -53.68 82.74
N LYS A 328 -76.41 -52.61 83.46
CA LYS A 328 -75.50 -52.69 84.60
C LYS A 328 -76.12 -53.42 85.79
N ILE A 329 -77.41 -53.20 86.07
CA ILE A 329 -78.17 -53.95 87.09
C ILE A 329 -78.24 -55.43 86.68
N LEU A 330 -78.57 -55.71 85.43
CA LEU A 330 -78.67 -57.08 84.90
C LEU A 330 -77.31 -57.80 84.96
N ASN A 331 -76.23 -57.13 84.59
CA ASN A 331 -74.87 -57.66 84.75
C ASN A 331 -74.52 -57.89 86.23
N GLY A 332 -74.92 -56.99 87.13
CA GLY A 332 -74.74 -57.17 88.57
C GLY A 332 -75.57 -58.32 89.15
N ASP A 333 -76.78 -58.55 88.65
CA ASP A 333 -77.61 -59.68 89.05
C ASP A 333 -77.09 -61.00 88.49
N LEU A 334 -76.56 -61.00 87.26
CA LEU A 334 -75.83 -62.13 86.70
C LEU A 334 -74.59 -62.44 87.56
N GLU A 335 -73.78 -61.45 87.93
CA GLU A 335 -72.64 -61.62 88.85
C GLU A 335 -73.07 -62.21 90.20
N LYS A 336 -74.21 -61.76 90.77
CA LYS A 336 -74.76 -62.35 92.02
C LYS A 336 -75.21 -63.79 91.81
N THR A 337 -75.85 -64.11 90.68
CA THR A 337 -76.24 -65.50 90.39
C THR A 337 -75.02 -66.39 90.20
N ILE A 338 -73.97 -65.91 89.54
CA ILE A 338 -72.68 -66.62 89.43
C ILE A 338 -72.14 -66.91 90.83
N LYS A 339 -72.05 -65.90 91.71
CA LYS A 339 -71.60 -66.08 93.11
C LYS A 339 -72.49 -67.03 93.91
N MET A 340 -73.81 -67.01 93.68
CA MET A 340 -74.73 -67.96 94.32
C MET A 340 -74.47 -69.39 93.86
N TRP A 341 -74.25 -69.60 92.55
CA TRP A 341 -73.91 -70.89 91.99
C TRP A 341 -72.54 -71.38 92.47
N GLU A 342 -71.54 -70.51 92.52
CA GLU A 342 -70.24 -70.80 93.14
C GLU A 342 -70.41 -71.29 94.59
N ARG A 343 -71.24 -70.60 95.39
CA ARG A 343 -71.50 -70.99 96.78
C ARG A 343 -72.29 -72.30 96.90
N LYS A 344 -73.21 -72.58 95.98
CA LYS A 344 -73.91 -73.88 95.91
C LYS A 344 -72.95 -75.02 95.56
N VAL A 345 -72.01 -74.77 94.64
CA VAL A 345 -70.93 -75.72 94.30
C VAL A 345 -70.06 -75.97 95.52
N GLU A 346 -69.69 -74.93 96.26
CA GLU A 346 -68.88 -75.05 97.48
C GLU A 346 -69.59 -75.87 98.59
N ILE A 347 -70.91 -75.69 98.77
CA ILE A 347 -71.73 -76.50 99.69
C ILE A 347 -71.82 -77.96 99.21
N ALA A 348 -71.99 -78.18 97.91
CA ALA A 348 -71.97 -79.53 97.32
C ALA A 348 -70.60 -80.21 97.53
N GLU A 349 -69.50 -79.48 97.39
CA GLU A 349 -68.16 -79.98 97.66
C GLU A 349 -67.93 -80.27 99.15
N MET A 350 -68.39 -79.39 100.06
CA MET A 350 -68.32 -79.60 101.50
C MET A 350 -69.16 -80.80 101.95
N SER A 351 -70.37 -80.97 101.42
CA SER A 351 -71.22 -82.13 101.71
C SER A 351 -70.60 -83.42 101.15
N LEU A 352 -70.03 -83.41 99.94
CA LEU A 352 -69.26 -84.53 99.40
C LEU A 352 -68.05 -84.88 100.30
N LYS A 353 -67.36 -83.87 100.84
CA LYS A 353 -66.26 -84.04 101.79
C LYS A 353 -66.75 -84.61 103.13
N GLY A 354 -67.94 -84.21 103.58
CA GLY A 354 -68.65 -84.77 104.72
C GLY A 354 -69.00 -86.25 104.51
N TYR A 355 -69.63 -86.59 103.38
CA TYR A 355 -69.91 -87.98 102.99
C TYR A 355 -68.63 -88.82 102.90
N ARG A 356 -67.53 -88.29 102.35
CA ARG A 356 -66.23 -88.99 102.36
C ARG A 356 -65.69 -89.20 103.77
N LYS A 357 -65.85 -88.25 104.69
CA LYS A 357 -65.42 -88.41 106.09
C LYS A 357 -66.26 -89.45 106.83
N VAL A 358 -67.58 -89.46 106.62
CA VAL A 358 -68.47 -90.48 107.20
C VAL A 358 -68.16 -91.85 106.61
N TRP A 359 -67.97 -91.95 105.29
CA TRP A 359 -67.55 -93.17 104.61
C TRP A 359 -66.20 -93.68 105.12
N ASN A 360 -65.20 -92.80 105.28
CA ASN A 360 -63.90 -93.18 105.82
C ASN A 360 -63.98 -93.62 107.29
N ARG A 361 -64.82 -92.99 108.12
CA ARG A 361 -65.07 -93.45 109.50
C ARG A 361 -65.76 -94.81 109.52
N MET A 362 -66.77 -95.01 108.67
CA MET A 362 -67.50 -96.27 108.53
C MET A 362 -66.57 -97.39 108.05
N LYS A 363 -65.62 -97.06 107.14
CA LYS A 363 -64.54 -97.94 106.71
C LYS A 363 -63.59 -98.29 107.85
N THR A 364 -63.11 -97.32 108.63
CA THR A 364 -62.22 -97.59 109.79
C THR A 364 -62.93 -98.32 110.93
N THR A 365 -64.22 -98.08 111.20
CA THR A 365 -64.99 -98.86 112.20
C THR A 365 -65.31 -100.26 111.70
N ASN A 366 -65.47 -100.47 110.39
CA ASN A 366 -65.63 -101.81 109.83
C ASN A 366 -64.28 -102.57 109.81
N GLU A 367 -63.17 -101.87 109.55
CA GLU A 367 -61.81 -102.41 109.70
C GLU A 367 -61.46 -102.67 111.19
N GLN A 368 -61.98 -101.89 112.14
CA GLN A 368 -61.88 -102.16 113.59
C GLN A 368 -62.82 -103.28 114.05
N LEU A 369 -64.01 -103.43 113.48
CA LEU A 369 -64.88 -104.59 113.74
C LEU A 369 -64.32 -105.87 113.11
N GLN A 370 -63.57 -105.79 112.01
CA GLN A 370 -62.74 -106.89 111.49
C GLN A 370 -61.52 -107.19 112.39
N ALA A 371 -61.09 -106.27 113.27
CA ALA A 371 -60.03 -106.46 114.26
C ALA A 371 -60.55 -106.91 115.65
N ASP A 372 -61.80 -106.61 116.03
CA ASP A 372 -62.39 -107.03 117.32
C ASP A 372 -63.14 -108.38 117.24
N PHE A 373 -63.64 -108.80 116.06
CA PHE A 373 -64.18 -110.18 115.87
C PHE A 373 -63.10 -111.26 115.70
N THR A 374 -61.81 -110.88 115.72
CA THR A 374 -60.68 -111.80 115.91
C THR A 374 -60.32 -112.00 117.40
N SER A 375 -61.16 -111.54 118.34
CA SER A 375 -61.01 -111.85 119.78
C SER A 375 -62.39 -111.94 120.50
N GLY A 376 -63.01 -113.13 120.54
CA GLY A 376 -64.15 -113.34 121.46
C GLY A 376 -65.19 -114.47 121.27
N LYS A 377 -64.89 -115.62 120.61
CA LYS A 377 -65.32 -117.01 120.93
C LYS A 377 -65.32 -117.92 119.70
#